data_AF-A0A0D2B6W5-F1
#
_entry.id   AF-A0A0D2B6W5-F1
#
_cell.length_a   1.000
_cell.length_b   1.000
_cell.length_c   1.000
_cell.angle_alpha   90.00
_cell.angle_beta   90.00
_cell.angle_gamma   90.00
#
_symmetry.space_group_name_H-M   'P 1'
#
loop_
_entity.id
_entity.type
_entity.pdbx_description
1 polymer ?
#
loop_
_entity_poly.entity_id
_entity_poly.type
_entity_poly.pdbx_seq_one_letter_code
_entity_poly.pdbx_strand_id
1 'polypeptide(L)'
;MSIATQSASHCINSDENVSIVALLAADSEANKVSKKREYNRNAQRAFRQRRKEHLRNLEAAQAVSNSIQVENVKRLRRDFQLLSQENESLKAAYRSPAYRSPATSHISTISPSPSKDIHYGALYPDYLGSIPTNASYTPEFGPSTLYPLTTTLASSVSTIPANSVLMSPHNIHDIRRNLYTMFSPLLEISVPSTSQMHLATLAALKSTLPNPLKPTSLQLSVPHDVYIDLIPSPSLRDRLIMVGPANASSFLTDACTIACDIEDTGQIIVWGKDWLNEFSWEFCPSLLERWGGFILGPEWGQRANFWRKQRRAPIIPSYD
;
A
#
# COMPACT_ATOMS: atom_id res chain seq x y z
N MET A 1 102.46 17.42 -34.80
CA MET A 1 102.42 18.11 -33.49
C MET A 1 101.08 18.82 -33.39
N SER A 2 100.23 18.35 -32.49
CA SER A 2 98.90 18.89 -32.20
C SER A 2 99.00 20.25 -31.50
N ILE A 3 98.10 21.18 -31.82
CA ILE A 3 97.73 22.27 -30.93
C ILE A 3 96.21 22.31 -30.90
N ALA A 4 95.64 21.97 -29.73
CA ALA A 4 94.21 21.92 -29.48
C ALA A 4 93.71 23.30 -29.03
N THR A 5 92.74 23.85 -29.74
CA THR A 5 91.88 24.95 -29.28
C THR A 5 90.67 24.36 -28.57
N GLN A 6 90.59 24.60 -27.26
CA GLN A 6 89.50 24.19 -26.39
C GLN A 6 88.38 25.25 -26.44
N SER A 7 87.29 24.98 -27.17
CA SER A 7 86.06 25.75 -27.08
C SER A 7 85.23 25.23 -25.91
N ALA A 8 85.13 26.03 -24.85
CA ALA A 8 84.23 25.80 -23.73
C ALA A 8 82.78 26.09 -24.17
N SER A 9 82.07 25.04 -24.60
CA SER A 9 80.62 25.10 -24.81
C SER A 9 79.91 24.80 -23.50
N HIS A 10 79.06 25.76 -23.12
CA HIS A 10 78.27 25.82 -21.90
C HIS A 10 77.25 24.68 -21.84
N CYS A 11 77.55 23.60 -21.11
CA CYS A 11 76.59 22.54 -20.77
C CYS A 11 75.90 22.89 -19.45
N ILE A 12 74.92 23.80 -19.49
CA ILE A 12 73.97 24.00 -18.39
C ILE A 12 72.57 23.97 -19.01
N ASN A 13 71.62 23.25 -18.37
CA ASN A 13 70.16 23.31 -18.57
C ASN A 13 69.44 22.23 -19.41
N SER A 14 69.82 20.95 -19.32
CA SER A 14 68.88 19.85 -19.62
C SER A 14 68.21 19.31 -18.35
N ASP A 15 68.98 19.01 -17.30
CA ASP A 15 68.48 18.31 -16.13
C ASP A 15 67.70 19.22 -15.16
N GLU A 16 68.10 20.48 -15.00
CA GLU A 16 67.31 21.48 -14.24
C GLU A 16 65.98 21.79 -14.92
N ASN A 17 65.95 21.82 -16.26
CA ASN A 17 64.74 22.12 -17.03
C ASN A 17 63.72 20.98 -16.94
N VAL A 18 64.17 19.72 -16.96
CA VAL A 18 63.30 18.55 -16.74
C VAL A 18 62.75 18.52 -15.31
N SER A 19 63.56 18.90 -14.32
CA SER A 19 63.16 18.97 -12.91
C SER A 19 62.09 20.06 -12.65
N ILE A 20 62.25 21.25 -13.24
CA ILE A 20 61.29 22.35 -13.12
C ILE A 20 59.95 21.99 -13.79
N VAL A 21 59.97 21.36 -14.96
CA VAL A 21 58.76 20.91 -15.65
C VAL A 21 58.02 19.83 -14.85
N ALA A 22 58.74 18.91 -14.21
CA ALA A 22 58.14 17.89 -13.35
C ALA A 22 57.50 18.49 -12.08
N LEU A 23 58.14 19.48 -11.46
CA LEU A 23 57.61 20.21 -10.30
C LEU A 23 56.34 21.01 -10.65
N LEU A 24 56.32 21.71 -11.79
CA LEU A 24 55.15 22.45 -12.26
C LEU A 24 53.98 21.52 -12.63
N ALA A 25 54.27 20.35 -13.20
CA ALA A 25 53.28 19.32 -13.49
C ALA A 25 52.69 18.71 -12.19
N ALA A 26 53.53 18.44 -11.20
CA ALA A 26 53.11 17.96 -9.89
C ALA A 26 52.24 18.99 -9.14
N ASP A 27 52.60 20.27 -9.21
CA ASP A 27 51.86 21.36 -8.57
C ASP A 27 50.52 21.62 -9.28
N SER A 28 50.47 21.49 -10.62
CA SER A 28 49.23 21.51 -11.40
C SER A 28 48.29 20.37 -11.02
N GLU A 29 48.81 19.16 -10.82
CA GLU A 29 48.00 18.00 -10.42
C GLU A 29 47.52 18.11 -8.97
N ALA A 30 48.37 18.58 -8.05
CA ALA A 30 48.00 18.88 -6.68
C ALA A 30 46.88 19.95 -6.61
N ASN A 31 46.95 20.97 -7.46
CA ASN A 31 45.95 22.04 -7.54
C ASN A 31 44.60 21.51 -8.08
N LYS A 32 44.61 20.61 -9.08
CA LYS A 32 43.39 19.93 -9.56
C LYS A 32 42.77 19.05 -8.46
N VAL A 33 43.58 18.31 -7.71
CA VAL A 33 43.11 17.49 -6.59
C VAL A 33 42.50 18.37 -5.50
N SER A 34 43.12 19.52 -5.19
CA SER A 34 42.60 20.46 -4.20
C SER A 34 41.25 21.05 -4.61
N LYS A 35 41.08 21.43 -5.88
CA LYS A 35 39.80 21.88 -6.46
C LYS A 35 38.72 20.80 -6.40
N LYS A 36 39.05 19.55 -6.73
CA LYS A 36 38.13 18.40 -6.61
C LYS A 36 37.69 18.15 -5.16
N ARG A 37 38.60 18.32 -4.18
CA ARG A 37 38.27 18.19 -2.75
C ARG A 37 37.33 19.31 -2.30
N GLU A 38 37.58 20.55 -2.72
CA GLU A 38 36.72 21.69 -2.39
C GLU A 38 35.32 21.57 -3.02
N TYR A 39 35.24 21.13 -4.28
CA TYR A 39 33.96 20.85 -4.94
C TYR A 39 33.16 19.78 -4.18
N ASN A 40 33.80 18.66 -3.79
CA ASN A 40 33.14 17.62 -3.00
C ASN A 40 32.66 18.13 -1.63
N ARG A 41 33.46 18.97 -0.95
CA ARG A 41 33.05 19.60 0.31
C ARG A 41 31.80 20.45 0.14
N ASN A 42 31.74 21.26 -0.92
CA ASN A 42 30.61 22.13 -1.19
C ASN A 42 29.37 21.36 -1.66
N ALA A 43 29.55 20.32 -2.48
CA ALA A 43 28.47 19.39 -2.86
C ALA A 43 27.88 18.69 -1.63
N GLN A 44 28.72 18.23 -0.69
CA GLN A 44 28.27 17.60 0.55
C GLN A 44 27.49 18.56 1.44
N ARG A 45 27.94 19.82 1.56
CA ARG A 45 27.22 20.87 2.30
C ARG A 45 25.86 21.14 1.67
N ALA A 46 25.81 21.30 0.35
CA ALA A 46 24.56 21.52 -0.37
C ALA A 46 23.59 20.34 -0.21
N PHE A 47 24.08 19.10 -0.28
CA PHE A 47 23.27 17.91 -0.04
C PHE A 47 22.68 17.90 1.38
N ARG A 48 23.51 18.14 2.41
CA ARG A 48 23.06 18.22 3.80
C ARG A 48 22.03 19.33 4.00
N GLN A 49 22.22 20.48 3.36
CA GLN A 49 21.29 21.61 3.43
C GLN A 49 19.94 21.26 2.79
N ARG A 50 19.93 20.70 1.57
CA ARG A 50 18.70 20.26 0.89
C ARG A 50 17.95 19.19 1.69
N ARG A 51 18.68 18.22 2.26
CA ARG A 51 18.08 17.18 3.12
C ARG A 51 17.44 17.79 4.37
N LYS A 52 18.11 18.74 5.03
CA LYS A 52 17.56 19.45 6.20
C LYS A 52 16.32 20.27 5.84
N GLU A 53 16.33 20.93 4.69
CA GLU A 53 15.19 21.72 4.21
C GLU A 53 14.00 20.82 3.84
N HIS A 54 14.25 19.70 3.15
CA HIS A 54 13.21 18.73 2.83
C HIS A 54 12.55 18.17 4.10
N LEU A 55 13.36 17.79 5.09
CA LEU A 55 12.84 17.30 6.38
C LEU A 55 11.97 18.36 7.06
N ARG A 56 12.43 19.62 7.12
CA ARG A 56 11.65 20.73 7.68
C ARG A 56 10.33 20.94 6.92
N ASN A 57 10.34 20.83 5.60
CA ASN A 57 9.14 21.00 4.78
C ASN A 57 8.13 19.86 5.03
N LEU A 58 8.61 18.63 5.19
CA LEU A 58 7.78 17.49 5.56
C LEU A 58 7.17 17.67 6.96
N GLU A 59 7.97 18.06 7.96
CA GLU A 59 7.49 18.34 9.32
C GLU A 59 6.42 19.44 9.33
N ALA A 60 6.63 20.52 8.57
CA ALA A 60 5.67 21.61 8.44
C ALA A 60 4.36 21.16 7.76
N ALA A 61 4.45 20.39 6.68
CA ALA A 61 3.29 19.84 5.99
C ALA A 61 2.50 18.88 6.90
N GLN A 62 3.19 18.05 7.68
CA GLN A 62 2.58 17.16 8.66
C GLN A 62 1.90 17.93 9.79
N ALA A 63 2.52 19.00 10.30
CA ALA A 63 1.92 19.85 11.33
C ALA A 63 0.62 20.52 10.83
N VAL A 64 0.60 21.00 9.58
CA VAL A 64 -0.62 21.56 8.96
C VAL A 64 -1.70 20.49 8.80
N SER A 65 -1.36 19.32 8.28
CA SER A 65 -2.30 18.20 8.12
C SER A 65 -2.92 17.79 9.47
N ASN A 66 -2.09 17.63 10.51
CA ASN A 66 -2.53 17.31 11.87
C ASN A 66 -3.44 18.40 12.44
N SER A 67 -3.12 19.68 12.21
CA SER A 67 -3.95 20.81 12.65
C SER A 67 -5.34 20.77 12.00
N ILE A 68 -5.40 20.52 10.69
CA ILE A 68 -6.66 20.38 9.93
C ILE A 68 -7.47 19.20 10.47
N GLN A 69 -6.83 18.05 10.72
CA GLN A 69 -7.51 16.87 11.28
C GLN A 69 -8.11 17.16 12.66
N VAL A 70 -7.36 17.81 13.55
CA VAL A 70 -7.83 18.19 14.89
C VAL A 70 -9.05 19.11 14.78
N GLU A 71 -9.04 20.09 13.88
CA GLU A 71 -10.16 21.01 13.74
C GLU A 71 -11.40 20.32 13.13
N ASN A 72 -11.20 19.39 12.19
CA ASN A 72 -12.28 18.56 11.66
C ASN A 72 -12.91 17.70 12.77
N VAL A 73 -12.10 17.07 13.63
CA VAL A 73 -12.61 16.29 14.77
C VAL A 73 -13.40 17.17 15.74
N LYS A 74 -12.92 18.38 16.03
CA LYS A 74 -13.66 19.33 16.88
C LYS A 74 -14.99 19.74 16.25
N ARG A 75 -15.01 20.01 14.94
CA ARG A 75 -16.24 20.31 14.20
C ARG A 75 -17.24 19.17 14.29
N LEU A 76 -16.81 17.95 13.93
CA LEU A 76 -17.67 16.76 14.00
C LEU A 76 -18.24 16.53 15.41
N ARG A 77 -17.43 16.78 16.46
CA ARG A 77 -17.91 16.67 17.85
C ARG A 77 -19.00 17.70 18.17
N ARG A 78 -18.86 18.94 17.72
CA ARG A 78 -19.90 19.97 17.90
C ARG A 78 -21.17 19.60 17.14
N ASP A 79 -21.04 19.19 15.90
CA ASP A 79 -22.18 18.80 15.06
C ASP A 79 -22.92 17.61 15.68
N PHE A 80 -22.19 16.60 16.16
CA PHE A 80 -22.76 15.45 16.86
C PHE A 80 -23.52 15.85 18.13
N GLN A 81 -22.97 16.79 18.93
CA GLN A 81 -23.64 17.32 20.12
C GLN A 81 -24.95 18.02 19.77
N LEU A 82 -24.94 18.87 18.74
CA LEU A 82 -26.14 19.56 18.27
C LEU A 82 -27.20 18.57 17.78
N LEU A 83 -26.81 17.60 16.94
CA LEU A 83 -27.71 16.57 16.44
C LEU A 83 -28.28 15.70 17.57
N SER A 84 -27.48 15.42 18.59
CA SER A 84 -27.94 14.68 19.78
C SER A 84 -28.96 15.48 20.57
N GLN A 85 -28.73 16.77 20.77
CA GLN A 85 -29.66 17.66 21.47
C GLN A 85 -30.97 17.82 20.68
N GLU A 86 -30.89 17.97 19.37
CA GLU A 86 -32.07 18.02 18.49
C GLU A 86 -32.86 16.72 18.60
N ASN A 87 -32.18 15.56 18.49
CA ASN A 87 -32.82 14.26 18.67
C ASN A 87 -33.48 14.11 20.05
N GLU A 88 -32.84 14.59 21.11
CA GLU A 88 -33.40 14.58 22.45
C GLU A 88 -34.64 15.48 22.55
N SER A 89 -34.60 16.68 21.95
CA SER A 89 -35.73 17.61 21.89
C SER A 89 -36.92 17.05 21.10
N LEU A 90 -36.66 16.41 19.95
CA LEU A 90 -37.66 15.74 19.14
C LEU A 90 -38.26 14.56 19.91
N LYS A 91 -37.42 13.72 20.54
CA LYS A 91 -37.90 12.64 21.40
C LYS A 91 -38.75 13.17 22.55
N ALA A 92 -38.37 14.29 23.18
CA ALA A 92 -39.15 14.91 24.25
C ALA A 92 -40.49 15.47 23.74
N ALA A 93 -40.51 16.11 22.57
CA ALA A 93 -41.72 16.61 21.92
C ALA A 93 -42.68 15.47 21.56
N TYR A 94 -42.16 14.35 21.04
CA TYR A 94 -42.93 13.13 20.77
C TYR A 94 -43.36 12.38 22.04
N ARG A 95 -42.61 12.52 23.14
CA ARG A 95 -42.96 11.96 24.47
C ARG A 95 -43.98 12.82 25.23
N SER A 96 -44.24 14.05 24.76
CA SER A 96 -45.25 14.93 25.34
C SER A 96 -46.66 14.36 25.13
N PRO A 97 -47.59 14.44 26.11
CA PRO A 97 -48.82 13.63 26.13
C PRO A 97 -49.91 14.05 25.14
N ALA A 98 -49.64 14.95 24.20
CA ALA A 98 -50.65 15.53 23.31
C ALA A 98 -51.28 14.51 22.32
N TYR A 99 -50.76 13.28 22.25
CA TYR A 99 -51.42 12.16 21.59
C TYR A 99 -51.31 10.88 22.45
N ARG A 100 -51.72 10.95 23.71
CA ARG A 100 -52.06 9.74 24.46
C ARG A 100 -53.49 9.34 24.10
N SER A 101 -53.66 8.52 23.06
CA SER A 101 -54.89 7.74 22.89
C SER A 101 -55.09 6.84 24.13
N PRO A 102 -56.33 6.68 24.63
CA PRO A 102 -56.58 6.00 25.90
C PRO A 102 -56.25 4.52 25.79
N ALA A 103 -55.76 3.99 26.91
CA ALA A 103 -55.28 2.64 27.10
C ALA A 103 -56.35 1.57 26.82
N THR A 104 -55.91 0.46 26.21
CA THR A 104 -56.47 -0.85 26.53
C THR A 104 -55.40 -1.61 27.32
N SER A 105 -55.74 -1.85 28.58
CA SER A 105 -55.02 -2.68 29.56
C SER A 105 -54.61 -4.03 28.97
N HIS A 106 -53.39 -4.49 29.24
CA HIS A 106 -53.08 -5.82 29.77
C HIS A 106 -51.59 -5.85 30.15
N ILE A 107 -51.31 -5.78 31.45
CA ILE A 107 -50.00 -6.13 32.01
C ILE A 107 -49.95 -7.65 32.08
N SER A 108 -48.98 -8.23 31.39
CA SER A 108 -48.50 -9.59 31.68
C SER A 108 -46.99 -9.54 31.85
N THR A 109 -46.60 -9.79 33.10
CA THR A 109 -45.28 -10.14 33.61
C THR A 109 -44.57 -11.14 32.69
N ILE A 110 -43.34 -10.83 32.25
CA ILE A 110 -42.47 -11.83 31.60
C ILE A 110 -41.16 -11.90 32.39
N SER A 111 -41.02 -13.02 33.10
CA SER A 111 -39.78 -13.56 33.68
C SER A 111 -38.82 -13.99 32.56
N PRO A 112 -37.48 -13.93 32.76
CA PRO A 112 -36.52 -14.22 31.71
C PRO A 112 -36.20 -15.72 31.62
N SER A 113 -36.13 -16.27 30.42
CA SER A 113 -35.35 -17.49 30.18
C SER A 113 -34.93 -17.68 28.72
N PRO A 114 -33.82 -18.43 28.50
CA PRO A 114 -32.80 -18.12 27.51
C PRO A 114 -32.93 -19.00 26.27
N SER A 115 -32.40 -18.52 25.15
CA SER A 115 -31.41 -19.25 24.33
C SER A 115 -31.45 -18.81 22.87
N LYS A 116 -30.23 -18.52 22.40
CA LYS A 116 -29.63 -18.95 21.13
C LYS A 116 -30.22 -18.37 19.85
N ASP A 117 -29.40 -17.47 19.31
CA ASP A 117 -29.02 -17.38 17.90
C ASP A 117 -29.49 -18.57 17.06
N ILE A 118 -30.13 -18.27 15.92
CA ILE A 118 -29.62 -18.62 14.59
C ILE A 118 -30.49 -17.91 13.53
N HIS A 119 -29.80 -17.05 12.78
CA HIS A 119 -29.73 -17.01 11.32
C HIS A 119 -31.00 -17.31 10.50
N TYR A 120 -31.41 -16.35 9.68
CA TYR A 120 -32.11 -16.65 8.44
C TYR A 120 -31.52 -15.87 7.28
N GLY A 121 -30.75 -16.58 6.45
CA GLY A 121 -30.63 -16.32 5.03
C GLY A 121 -31.50 -17.34 4.26
N ALA A 122 -32.39 -16.78 3.45
CA ALA A 122 -32.84 -17.24 2.13
C ALA A 122 -33.69 -18.52 1.93
N LEU A 123 -34.60 -18.35 0.95
CA LEU A 123 -35.25 -19.31 0.02
C LEU A 123 -36.67 -19.82 0.37
N TYR A 124 -37.64 -19.37 -0.47
CA TYR A 124 -38.84 -19.99 -1.11
C TYR A 124 -39.51 -21.25 -0.49
N PRO A 125 -40.74 -21.69 -0.89
CA PRO A 125 -41.79 -21.14 -1.79
C PRO A 125 -43.25 -21.27 -1.22
N ASP A 126 -44.24 -20.90 -2.05
CA ASP A 126 -45.62 -21.42 -2.15
C ASP A 126 -46.60 -21.30 -0.97
N TYR A 127 -47.75 -20.67 -1.24
CA TYR A 127 -49.04 -21.28 -0.86
C TYR A 127 -50.17 -20.95 -1.84
N LEU A 128 -50.82 -22.04 -2.24
CA LEU A 128 -52.09 -22.19 -2.94
C LEU A 128 -53.19 -21.15 -2.66
N GLY A 129 -53.93 -20.82 -3.71
CA GLY A 129 -55.33 -20.36 -3.63
C GLY A 129 -56.07 -20.70 -4.92
N SER A 130 -56.85 -21.80 -4.91
CA SER A 130 -57.72 -22.24 -6.01
C SER A 130 -59.16 -21.77 -5.80
N ILE A 131 -59.90 -21.62 -6.91
CA ILE A 131 -61.37 -21.81 -7.18
C ILE A 131 -61.90 -20.77 -8.21
N PRO A 132 -62.80 -21.13 -9.16
CA PRO A 132 -62.47 -21.11 -10.60
C PRO A 132 -63.51 -20.45 -11.54
N THR A 133 -63.21 -20.55 -12.85
CA THR A 133 -64.08 -20.40 -14.06
C THR A 133 -64.53 -18.96 -14.38
N ASN A 134 -64.53 -18.43 -15.62
CA ASN A 134 -64.50 -19.01 -16.95
C ASN A 134 -64.15 -17.92 -18.00
N ALA A 135 -63.58 -18.36 -19.13
CA ALA A 135 -63.67 -17.82 -20.50
C ALA A 135 -63.18 -16.40 -20.88
N SER A 136 -62.24 -16.41 -21.82
CA SER A 136 -61.70 -15.33 -22.65
C SER A 136 -62.57 -15.02 -23.88
N TYR A 137 -62.73 -13.73 -24.23
CA TYR A 137 -63.06 -13.23 -25.58
C TYR A 137 -62.64 -11.74 -25.71
N THR A 138 -61.85 -11.39 -26.73
CA THR A 138 -61.65 -10.04 -27.31
C THR A 138 -62.70 -9.80 -28.42
N PRO A 139 -62.86 -8.65 -29.14
CA PRO A 139 -62.01 -7.45 -29.26
C PRO A 139 -62.71 -6.04 -29.37
N GLU A 140 -61.88 -4.99 -29.41
CA GLU A 140 -61.94 -3.77 -30.28
C GLU A 140 -62.77 -2.47 -29.99
N PHE A 141 -62.14 -1.36 -30.43
CA PHE A 141 -62.54 0.04 -30.72
C PHE A 141 -62.40 1.16 -29.64
N GLY A 142 -61.52 2.14 -29.93
CA GLY A 142 -61.22 3.38 -29.16
C GLY A 142 -62.16 4.56 -29.48
N PRO A 143 -61.73 5.85 -29.54
CA PRO A 143 -60.50 6.52 -29.08
C PRO A 143 -60.78 7.76 -28.17
N SER A 144 -59.75 8.38 -27.57
CA SER A 144 -59.54 9.85 -27.53
C SER A 144 -58.35 10.26 -26.64
N THR A 145 -57.30 10.72 -27.31
CA THR A 145 -56.47 11.91 -27.05
C THR A 145 -56.27 12.38 -25.60
N LEU A 146 -55.00 12.43 -25.16
CA LEU A 146 -54.23 13.67 -24.95
C LEU A 146 -52.81 13.31 -24.45
N TYR A 147 -51.78 13.80 -25.17
CA TYR A 147 -50.36 13.70 -24.81
C TYR A 147 -50.05 14.58 -23.58
N PRO A 148 -48.94 14.32 -22.85
CA PRO A 148 -47.72 15.05 -23.21
C PRO A 148 -46.39 14.27 -23.12
N LEU A 149 -45.51 14.60 -24.07
CA LEU A 149 -44.05 14.73 -24.00
C LEU A 149 -43.18 13.51 -23.63
N THR A 150 -42.74 12.79 -24.67
CA THR A 150 -41.52 11.98 -24.69
C THR A 150 -40.28 12.87 -24.65
N THR A 151 -39.47 12.78 -23.59
CA THR A 151 -38.03 13.09 -23.68
C THR A 151 -37.30 11.74 -23.69
N THR A 152 -36.75 11.42 -24.85
CA THR A 152 -36.06 10.17 -25.15
C THR A 152 -34.83 9.98 -24.26
N LEU A 153 -34.81 8.84 -23.59
CA LEU A 153 -33.67 8.25 -22.90
C LEU A 153 -32.59 7.89 -23.93
N ALA A 154 -31.40 8.49 -23.80
CA ALA A 154 -30.17 7.92 -24.34
C ALA A 154 -29.08 8.05 -23.27
N SER A 155 -29.36 7.54 -22.07
CA SER A 155 -28.31 7.22 -21.11
C SER A 155 -27.63 5.96 -21.64
N SER A 156 -26.52 6.15 -22.35
CA SER A 156 -25.57 5.10 -22.61
C SER A 156 -25.12 4.55 -21.25
N VAL A 157 -25.79 3.50 -20.78
CA VAL A 157 -25.22 2.59 -19.80
C VAL A 157 -24.03 1.98 -20.52
N SER A 158 -22.88 2.63 -20.36
CA SER A 158 -21.61 2.06 -20.73
C SER A 158 -21.46 0.88 -19.79
N THR A 159 -21.86 -0.29 -20.27
CA THR A 159 -21.53 -1.58 -19.66
C THR A 159 -20.02 -1.56 -19.53
N ILE A 160 -19.53 -1.28 -18.32
CA ILE A 160 -18.12 -1.36 -18.01
C ILE A 160 -17.75 -2.79 -18.37
N PRO A 161 -16.85 -3.03 -19.35
CA PRO A 161 -16.43 -4.38 -19.65
C PRO A 161 -15.86 -4.97 -18.36
N ALA A 162 -16.13 -6.26 -18.11
CA ALA A 162 -15.74 -6.98 -16.88
C ALA A 162 -14.22 -7.02 -16.58
N ASN A 163 -13.41 -6.28 -17.35
CA ASN A 163 -11.97 -6.10 -17.20
C ASN A 163 -11.56 -4.65 -16.87
N SER A 164 -12.44 -3.82 -16.28
CA SER A 164 -12.03 -2.53 -15.71
C SER A 164 -11.16 -2.76 -14.48
N VAL A 165 -9.89 -3.06 -14.71
CA VAL A 165 -8.90 -3.16 -13.66
C VAL A 165 -8.75 -1.77 -13.03
N LEU A 166 -9.07 -1.65 -11.75
CA LEU A 166 -9.02 -0.38 -11.03
C LEU A 166 -7.59 0.16 -11.01
N MET A 167 -7.31 1.13 -11.86
CA MET A 167 -6.00 1.80 -12.01
C MET A 167 -5.74 2.83 -10.89
N SER A 168 -6.10 2.50 -9.66
CA SER A 168 -5.80 3.32 -8.49
C SER A 168 -4.89 2.53 -7.56
N PRO A 169 -3.69 3.05 -7.21
CA PRO A 169 -2.88 2.46 -6.16
C PRO A 169 -3.66 2.42 -4.84
N HIS A 170 -3.49 1.33 -4.10
CA HIS A 170 -3.94 1.22 -2.72
C HIS A 170 -2.96 1.92 -1.80
N ASN A 171 -3.47 2.46 -0.69
CA ASN A 171 -2.61 3.12 0.29
C ASN A 171 -1.82 2.06 1.08
N ILE A 172 -0.50 2.07 0.91
CA ILE A 172 0.42 1.11 1.57
C ILE A 172 0.32 1.21 3.10
N HIS A 173 0.07 2.39 3.66
CA HIS A 173 -0.10 2.55 5.10
C HIS A 173 -1.38 1.87 5.61
N ASP A 174 -2.46 1.87 4.82
CA ASP A 174 -3.68 1.15 5.17
C ASP A 174 -3.43 -0.36 5.13
N ILE A 175 -2.72 -0.88 4.12
CA ILE A 175 -2.32 -2.29 4.05
C ILE A 175 -1.51 -2.67 5.29
N ARG A 176 -0.47 -1.89 5.59
CA ARG A 176 0.44 -2.12 6.72
C ARG A 176 -0.33 -2.12 8.04
N ARG A 177 -1.21 -1.15 8.27
CA ARG A 177 -2.05 -1.11 9.48
C ARG A 177 -2.91 -2.37 9.63
N ASN A 178 -3.52 -2.84 8.54
CA ASN A 178 -4.33 -4.07 8.56
C ASN A 178 -3.47 -5.30 8.88
N LEU A 179 -2.29 -5.42 8.27
CA LEU A 179 -1.34 -6.49 8.56
C LEU A 179 -0.90 -6.47 10.03
N TYR A 180 -0.50 -5.32 10.55
CA TYR A 180 -0.07 -5.19 11.94
C TYR A 180 -1.19 -5.52 12.92
N THR A 181 -2.44 -5.19 12.57
CA THR A 181 -3.60 -5.56 13.39
C THR A 181 -3.80 -7.09 13.44
N MET A 182 -3.69 -7.78 12.29
CA MET A 182 -3.83 -9.24 12.24
C MET A 182 -2.68 -9.98 12.92
N PHE A 183 -1.47 -9.42 12.85
CA PHE A 183 -0.24 -10.02 13.38
C PHE A 183 0.23 -9.39 14.70
N SER A 184 -0.59 -8.56 15.37
CA SER A 184 -0.27 -7.94 16.67
C SER A 184 0.31 -8.94 17.67
N PRO A 185 -0.26 -10.16 17.83
CA PRO A 185 0.27 -11.14 18.76
C PRO A 185 1.70 -11.60 18.45
N LEU A 186 2.15 -11.55 17.18
CA LEU A 186 3.55 -11.85 16.80
C LEU A 186 4.48 -10.68 17.05
N LEU A 187 4.02 -9.47 16.74
CA LEU A 187 4.83 -8.26 16.82
C LEU A 187 5.08 -7.82 18.27
N GLU A 188 4.26 -8.29 19.22
CA GLU A 188 4.37 -7.98 20.65
C GLU A 188 5.24 -8.97 21.46
N ILE A 189 5.78 -10.03 20.84
CA ILE A 189 6.57 -11.05 21.54
C ILE A 189 7.91 -10.47 22.02
N SER A 190 8.14 -10.48 23.35
CA SER A 190 9.42 -10.08 23.96
C SER A 190 10.55 -11.10 23.72
N VAL A 191 11.78 -10.58 23.58
CA VAL A 191 12.95 -11.16 22.89
C VAL A 191 13.69 -12.39 23.51
N PRO A 192 13.54 -12.89 24.76
CA PRO A 192 14.49 -13.91 25.23
C PRO A 192 14.33 -15.34 24.66
N SER A 193 13.25 -15.67 23.93
CA SER A 193 13.02 -17.01 23.34
C SER A 193 12.21 -16.93 22.05
N THR A 194 12.63 -16.03 21.15
CA THR A 194 11.80 -15.50 20.05
C THR A 194 11.36 -16.56 19.05
N SER A 195 12.23 -17.50 18.64
CA SER A 195 11.90 -18.40 17.51
C SER A 195 10.78 -19.39 17.84
N GLN A 196 10.87 -20.14 18.95
CA GLN A 196 9.85 -21.14 19.26
C GLN A 196 8.51 -20.52 19.68
N MET A 197 8.55 -19.38 20.39
CA MET A 197 7.34 -18.62 20.73
C MET A 197 6.69 -17.99 19.50
N HIS A 198 7.49 -17.48 18.56
CA HIS A 198 7.03 -17.00 17.26
C HIS A 198 6.32 -18.11 16.49
N LEU A 199 6.95 -19.27 16.31
CA LEU A 199 6.36 -20.39 15.58
C LEU A 199 5.05 -20.90 16.22
N ALA A 200 5.02 -21.01 17.55
CA ALA A 200 3.82 -21.43 18.28
C ALA A 200 2.67 -20.42 18.12
N THR A 201 2.97 -19.13 18.24
CA THR A 201 1.96 -18.06 18.08
C THR A 201 1.48 -18.00 16.63
N LEU A 202 2.38 -18.16 15.66
CA LEU A 202 2.02 -18.20 14.24
C LEU A 202 1.11 -19.38 13.93
N ALA A 203 1.39 -20.56 14.50
CA ALA A 203 0.52 -21.73 14.37
C ALA A 203 -0.89 -21.48 14.93
N ALA A 204 -0.99 -20.78 16.07
CA ALA A 204 -2.26 -20.42 16.68
C ALA A 204 -3.08 -19.43 15.82
N LEU A 205 -2.42 -18.53 15.09
CA LEU A 205 -3.08 -17.57 14.19
C LEU A 205 -3.60 -18.20 12.88
N LYS A 206 -3.18 -19.41 12.52
CA LYS A 206 -3.48 -20.03 11.22
C LYS A 206 -4.97 -20.03 10.82
N SER A 207 -5.88 -20.22 11.79
CA SER A 207 -7.32 -20.29 11.51
C SER A 207 -7.99 -18.92 11.38
N THR A 208 -7.38 -17.86 11.91
CA THR A 208 -7.92 -16.49 11.88
C THR A 208 -7.48 -15.71 10.64
N LEU A 209 -6.37 -16.12 10.02
CA LEU A 209 -5.78 -15.45 8.87
C LEU A 209 -6.51 -15.78 7.54
N PRO A 210 -6.62 -14.82 6.61
CA PRO A 210 -7.09 -15.08 5.26
C PRO A 210 -6.12 -15.98 4.50
N ASN A 211 -6.62 -16.70 3.49
CA ASN A 211 -5.87 -17.75 2.78
C ASN A 211 -4.44 -17.34 2.35
N PRO A 212 -4.19 -16.17 1.74
CA PRO A 212 -2.83 -15.79 1.32
C PRO A 212 -1.83 -15.57 2.46
N LEU A 213 -2.33 -15.30 3.68
CA LEU A 213 -1.51 -15.04 4.88
C LEU A 213 -1.38 -16.26 5.79
N LYS A 214 -2.16 -17.33 5.57
CA LYS A 214 -2.03 -18.56 6.36
C LYS A 214 -0.58 -19.07 6.31
N PRO A 215 0.00 -19.47 7.46
CA PRO A 215 1.38 -19.92 7.50
C PRO A 215 1.59 -21.19 6.67
N THR A 216 2.70 -21.23 5.95
CA THR A 216 3.15 -22.41 5.19
C THR A 216 3.77 -23.45 6.13
N SER A 217 3.93 -24.69 5.64
CA SER A 217 4.64 -25.73 6.39
C SER A 217 6.10 -25.34 6.70
N LEU A 218 6.74 -24.60 5.80
CA LEU A 218 8.12 -24.15 5.98
C LEU A 218 8.21 -23.09 7.09
N GLN A 219 7.27 -22.13 7.11
CA GLN A 219 7.19 -21.14 8.17
C GLN A 219 6.98 -21.76 9.54
N LEU A 220 6.19 -22.85 9.65
CA LEU A 220 5.95 -23.53 10.94
C LEU A 220 7.11 -24.41 11.42
N SER A 221 8.14 -24.62 10.60
CA SER A 221 9.25 -25.53 10.91
C SER A 221 10.62 -24.83 10.95
N VAL A 222 10.78 -23.72 10.25
CA VAL A 222 12.07 -23.02 10.12
C VAL A 222 12.01 -21.67 10.83
N PRO A 223 12.91 -21.38 11.79
CA PRO A 223 13.04 -20.05 12.37
C PRO A 223 13.34 -19.00 11.28
N HIS A 224 12.58 -17.90 11.28
CA HIS A 224 12.66 -16.87 10.25
C HIS A 224 12.27 -15.48 10.81
N ASP A 225 12.46 -14.44 10.00
CA ASP A 225 12.08 -13.07 10.38
C ASP A 225 10.55 -12.93 10.38
N VAL A 226 9.97 -12.43 11.47
CA VAL A 226 8.52 -12.22 11.66
C VAL A 226 7.89 -11.38 10.55
N TYR A 227 8.65 -10.46 9.94
CA TYR A 227 8.13 -9.63 8.84
C TYR A 227 7.82 -10.43 7.57
N ILE A 228 8.41 -11.62 7.41
CA ILE A 228 8.07 -12.53 6.31
C ILE A 228 6.61 -12.99 6.43
N ASP A 229 6.09 -13.20 7.64
CA ASP A 229 4.69 -13.64 7.84
C ASP A 229 3.65 -12.63 7.34
N LEU A 230 4.02 -11.35 7.28
CA LEU A 230 3.15 -10.26 6.85
C LEU A 230 3.00 -10.20 5.32
N ILE A 231 3.77 -10.97 4.55
CA ILE A 231 3.73 -10.94 3.08
C ILE A 231 2.56 -11.81 2.56
N PRO A 232 1.56 -11.26 1.84
CA PRO A 232 0.42 -11.99 1.27
C PRO A 232 0.76 -12.88 0.06
N SER A 233 1.88 -13.60 0.12
CA SER A 233 2.32 -14.52 -0.92
C SER A 233 2.99 -15.74 -0.28
N PRO A 234 2.30 -16.89 -0.19
CA PRO A 234 2.89 -18.12 0.36
C PRO A 234 4.19 -18.52 -0.34
N SER A 235 4.24 -18.44 -1.67
CA SER A 235 5.43 -18.79 -2.45
C SER A 235 6.61 -17.85 -2.24
N LEU A 236 6.35 -16.54 -2.11
CA LEU A 236 7.42 -15.57 -1.84
C LEU A 236 7.99 -15.75 -0.43
N ARG A 237 7.12 -16.03 0.56
CA ARG A 237 7.54 -16.33 1.94
C ARG A 237 8.45 -17.54 2.00
N ASP A 238 8.08 -18.63 1.31
CA ASP A 238 8.90 -19.84 1.28
C ASP A 238 10.27 -19.59 0.63
N ARG A 239 10.31 -18.84 -0.49
CA ARG A 239 11.57 -18.45 -1.14
C ARG A 239 12.45 -17.58 -0.24
N LEU A 240 11.85 -16.65 0.51
CA LEU A 240 12.57 -15.80 1.47
C LEU A 240 13.16 -16.61 2.62
N ILE A 241 12.47 -17.65 3.08
CA ILE A 241 13.03 -18.56 4.09
C ILE A 241 14.18 -19.38 3.50
N MET A 242 14.02 -19.91 2.29
CA MET A 242 15.02 -20.76 1.65
C MET A 242 16.31 -20.02 1.29
N VAL A 243 16.23 -18.74 0.89
CA VAL A 243 17.40 -17.93 0.51
C VAL A 243 18.26 -17.51 1.72
N GLY A 244 17.74 -17.73 2.93
CA GLY A 244 18.44 -17.50 4.19
C GLY A 244 18.31 -16.07 4.75
N PRO A 245 18.60 -15.89 6.05
CA PRO A 245 18.24 -14.69 6.81
C PRO A 245 18.91 -13.41 6.31
N ALA A 246 20.16 -13.48 5.82
CA ALA A 246 20.87 -12.30 5.32
C ALA A 246 20.22 -11.72 4.06
N ASN A 247 19.90 -12.58 3.08
CA ASN A 247 19.24 -12.17 1.85
C ASN A 247 17.79 -11.76 2.10
N ALA A 248 17.07 -12.50 2.95
CA ALA A 248 15.72 -12.15 3.36
C ALA A 248 15.65 -10.76 4.01
N SER A 249 16.55 -10.47 4.97
CA SER A 249 16.59 -9.17 5.66
C SER A 249 16.89 -8.01 4.71
N SER A 250 17.80 -8.22 3.75
CA SER A 250 18.09 -7.21 2.71
C SER A 250 16.90 -7.01 1.78
N PHE A 251 16.21 -8.09 1.37
CA PHE A 251 15.00 -7.97 0.55
C PHE A 251 13.89 -7.20 1.29
N LEU A 252 13.65 -7.53 2.56
CA LEU A 252 12.65 -6.86 3.39
C LEU A 252 12.91 -5.34 3.48
N THR A 253 14.18 -4.95 3.68
CA THR A 253 14.61 -3.56 3.76
C THR A 253 14.50 -2.82 2.42
N ASP A 254 14.76 -3.52 1.32
CA ASP A 254 14.78 -2.93 -0.01
C ASP A 254 13.38 -2.85 -0.64
N ALA A 255 12.47 -3.78 -0.33
CA ALA A 255 11.25 -4.01 -1.10
C ALA A 255 9.95 -3.94 -0.29
N CYS A 256 9.92 -4.46 0.93
CA CYS A 256 8.66 -4.82 1.60
C CYS A 256 7.96 -3.64 2.30
N THR A 257 7.67 -2.56 1.58
CA THR A 257 6.97 -1.38 2.12
C THR A 257 5.60 -1.71 2.72
N ILE A 258 4.92 -2.76 2.26
CA ILE A 258 3.63 -3.18 2.81
C ILE A 258 3.73 -3.84 4.20
N ALA A 259 4.89 -4.42 4.55
CA ALA A 259 5.11 -5.17 5.79
C ALA A 259 6.09 -4.47 6.75
N CYS A 260 7.05 -3.70 6.22
CA CYS A 260 8.10 -3.03 7.00
C CYS A 260 7.88 -1.52 7.00
N ASP A 261 8.26 -0.87 8.10
CA ASP A 261 8.25 0.59 8.19
C ASP A 261 9.51 1.19 7.54
N ILE A 262 9.54 1.11 6.22
CA ILE A 262 10.59 1.68 5.36
C ILE A 262 10.01 2.81 4.51
N GLU A 263 10.87 3.70 4.03
CA GLU A 263 10.50 4.81 3.15
C GLU A 263 9.91 4.27 1.83
N ASP A 264 8.69 4.71 1.50
CA ASP A 264 8.05 4.37 0.23
C ASP A 264 8.58 5.27 -0.88
N THR A 265 9.47 4.71 -1.70
CA THR A 265 10.04 5.35 -2.90
C THR A 265 9.44 4.80 -4.19
N GLY A 266 8.34 4.05 -4.10
CA GLY A 266 7.71 3.38 -5.24
C GLY A 266 8.30 2.00 -5.55
N GLN A 267 8.78 1.29 -4.52
CA GLN A 267 9.32 -0.06 -4.64
C GLN A 267 8.28 -1.09 -5.06
N ILE A 268 7.09 -1.01 -4.45
CA ILE A 268 5.93 -1.85 -4.73
C ILE A 268 4.74 -0.94 -4.93
N ILE A 269 3.94 -1.20 -5.96
CA ILE A 269 2.61 -0.62 -6.12
C ILE A 269 1.60 -1.75 -5.97
N VAL A 270 0.61 -1.57 -5.09
CA VAL A 270 -0.52 -2.49 -4.98
C VAL A 270 -1.72 -1.83 -5.63
N TRP A 271 -2.26 -2.43 -6.68
CA TRP A 271 -3.36 -1.91 -7.47
C TRP A 271 -4.72 -2.34 -6.92
N GLY A 272 -5.68 -1.41 -6.93
CA GLY A 272 -7.05 -1.68 -6.51
C GLY A 272 -7.20 -1.86 -5.00
N LYS A 273 -8.19 -2.63 -4.57
CA LYS A 273 -8.47 -2.88 -3.13
C LYS A 273 -8.09 -4.28 -2.67
N ASP A 274 -7.87 -5.21 -3.60
CA ASP A 274 -7.54 -6.60 -3.31
C ASP A 274 -6.03 -6.77 -3.15
N TRP A 275 -5.51 -6.23 -2.05
CA TRP A 275 -4.09 -6.24 -1.72
C TRP A 275 -3.57 -7.62 -1.29
N LEU A 276 -4.47 -8.55 -0.95
CA LEU A 276 -4.14 -9.94 -0.64
C LEU A 276 -3.86 -10.78 -1.89
N ASN A 277 -4.29 -10.31 -3.06
CA ASN A 277 -4.04 -10.96 -4.33
C ASN A 277 -2.69 -10.51 -4.90
N GLU A 278 -1.77 -11.45 -5.08
CA GLU A 278 -0.44 -11.19 -5.63
C GLU A 278 -0.47 -10.59 -7.04
N PHE A 279 -1.52 -10.86 -7.83
CA PHE A 279 -1.66 -10.28 -9.16
C PHE A 279 -1.85 -8.76 -9.10
N SER A 280 -2.37 -8.23 -7.99
CA SER A 280 -2.53 -6.79 -7.76
C SER A 280 -1.20 -6.05 -7.56
N TRP A 281 -0.08 -6.75 -7.43
CA TRP A 281 1.20 -6.15 -7.08
C TRP A 281 2.08 -5.90 -8.31
N GLU A 282 2.71 -4.73 -8.35
CA GLU A 282 3.73 -4.34 -9.32
C GLU A 282 5.02 -4.01 -8.56
N PHE A 283 6.04 -4.85 -8.73
CA PHE A 283 7.40 -4.53 -8.28
C PHE A 283 8.08 -3.59 -9.28
N CYS A 284 8.87 -2.64 -8.78
CA CYS A 284 9.60 -1.72 -9.63
C CYS A 284 10.77 -2.41 -10.38
N PRO A 285 11.24 -1.84 -11.52
CA PRO A 285 12.28 -2.47 -12.33
C PRO A 285 13.59 -2.75 -11.58
N SER A 286 14.04 -1.85 -10.70
CA SER A 286 15.28 -2.01 -9.95
C SER A 286 15.23 -3.18 -8.96
N LEU A 287 14.04 -3.49 -8.41
CA LEU A 287 13.89 -4.67 -7.56
C LEU A 287 13.89 -5.96 -8.37
N LEU A 288 13.26 -5.97 -9.53
CA LEU A 288 13.28 -7.13 -10.42
C LEU A 288 14.67 -7.39 -10.97
N GLU A 289 15.43 -6.36 -11.30
CA GLU A 289 16.85 -6.49 -11.69
C GLU A 289 17.69 -7.14 -10.59
N ARG A 290 17.51 -6.69 -9.33
CA ARG A 290 18.31 -7.17 -8.20
C ARG A 290 17.89 -8.53 -7.66
N TRP A 291 16.58 -8.78 -7.56
CA TRP A 291 16.01 -9.93 -6.85
C TRP A 291 15.34 -10.95 -7.78
N GLY A 292 15.21 -10.63 -9.07
CA GLY A 292 14.48 -11.41 -10.06
C GLY A 292 15.05 -12.82 -10.31
N GLY A 293 16.35 -12.99 -10.17
CA GLY A 293 17.01 -14.26 -10.45
C GLY A 293 16.76 -15.35 -9.41
N PHE A 294 16.35 -15.01 -8.18
CA PHE A 294 16.35 -15.97 -7.07
C PHE A 294 15.27 -15.77 -6.00
N ILE A 295 14.64 -14.58 -5.89
CA ILE A 295 13.51 -14.35 -4.96
C ILE A 295 12.23 -14.04 -5.74
N LEU A 296 12.29 -13.07 -6.66
CA LEU A 296 11.16 -12.62 -7.47
C LEU A 296 11.16 -13.38 -8.81
N GLY A 297 10.55 -14.57 -8.84
CA GLY A 297 10.44 -15.37 -10.06
C GLY A 297 9.82 -14.62 -11.25
N PRO A 298 9.88 -15.20 -12.47
CA PRO A 298 9.43 -14.56 -13.71
C PRO A 298 7.98 -14.07 -13.66
N GLU A 299 7.12 -14.71 -12.86
CA GLU A 299 5.74 -14.32 -12.66
C GLU A 299 5.58 -12.88 -12.15
N TRP A 300 6.50 -12.40 -11.32
CA TRP A 300 6.42 -11.06 -10.75
C TRP A 300 6.71 -9.97 -11.79
N GLY A 301 7.67 -10.22 -12.68
CA GLY A 301 7.95 -9.31 -13.78
C GLY A 301 6.83 -9.31 -14.83
N GLN A 302 6.23 -10.47 -15.13
CA GLN A 302 5.07 -10.55 -16.03
C GLN A 302 3.87 -9.77 -15.49
N ARG A 303 3.57 -9.90 -14.19
CA ARG A 303 2.54 -9.11 -13.51
C ARG A 303 2.86 -7.61 -13.57
N ALA A 304 4.10 -7.23 -13.28
CA ALA A 304 4.53 -5.84 -13.41
C ALA A 304 4.30 -5.31 -14.84
N ASN A 305 4.69 -6.08 -15.86
CA ASN A 305 4.48 -5.71 -17.26
C ASN A 305 3.00 -5.63 -17.65
N PHE A 306 2.14 -6.48 -17.09
CA PHE A 306 0.68 -6.35 -17.25
C PHE A 306 0.20 -4.96 -16.79
N TRP A 307 0.54 -4.55 -15.57
CA TRP A 307 0.13 -3.23 -15.03
C TRP A 307 0.74 -2.05 -15.78
N ARG A 308 2.00 -2.18 -16.20
CA ARG A 308 2.71 -1.16 -16.98
C ARG A 308 2.07 -0.97 -18.35
N LYS A 309 1.66 -2.06 -19.02
CA LYS A 309 0.93 -2.01 -20.30
C LYS A 309 -0.38 -1.23 -20.18
N GLN A 310 -1.15 -1.42 -19.10
CA GLN A 310 -2.41 -0.68 -18.88
C GLN A 310 -2.21 0.84 -18.82
N ARG A 311 -1.06 1.29 -18.32
CA ARG A 311 -0.70 2.71 -18.17
C ARG A 311 0.19 3.25 -19.30
N ARG A 312 0.47 2.44 -20.32
CA ARG A 312 1.45 2.73 -21.39
C ARG A 312 2.84 3.10 -20.85
N ALA A 313 3.23 2.51 -19.73
CA ALA A 313 4.57 2.64 -19.17
C ALA A 313 5.56 1.70 -19.90
N PRO A 314 6.87 2.01 -19.93
CA PRO A 314 7.88 1.17 -20.58
C PRO A 314 7.90 -0.25 -20.02
N ILE A 315 7.89 -1.28 -20.84
CA ILE A 315 8.00 -2.67 -20.35
C ILE A 315 9.38 -2.95 -19.75
N ILE A 316 9.41 -3.85 -18.78
CA ILE A 316 10.63 -4.39 -18.19
C ILE A 316 11.11 -5.52 -19.11
N PRO A 317 12.33 -5.43 -19.67
CA PRO A 317 12.87 -6.49 -20.53
C PRO A 317 12.93 -7.84 -19.81
N SER A 318 12.89 -8.94 -20.56
CA SER A 318 13.01 -10.32 -20.06
C SER A 318 11.80 -10.87 -19.27
N TYR A 319 10.68 -10.16 -19.26
CA TYR A 319 9.46 -10.56 -18.53
C TYR A 319 8.18 -10.43 -19.37
N ASP A 320 8.18 -10.97 -20.60
CA ASP A 320 7.04 -10.85 -21.53
C ASP A 320 5.79 -11.64 -21.09
#